data_AF-A0A844GCP9-F1
#
_entry.id   AF-A0A844GCP9-F1
#
_cell.length_a   1.000
_cell.length_b   1.000
_cell.length_c   1.000
_cell.angle_alpha   90.00
_cell.angle_beta   90.00
_cell.angle_gamma   90.00
#
_symmetry.space_group_name_H-M   'P 1'
#
loop_
_entity.id
_entity.type
_entity.pdbx_description
1 polymer ?
#
loop_
_entity_poly.entity_id
_entity_poly.type
_entity_poly.pdbx_seq_one_letter_code
_entity_poly.pdbx_strand_id
1 'polypeptide(L)'
;MFIRKDSCMPSISPRRLRPLLIGFNLIVTTLLLALAVITLFSLNHIIASDEAEHQLTQTLSGNMADARFHVVQIQQFLTDASATGDRDGFKDAAEHYAALQQNLQQIATIAPDLAQDSHKVGELSQQFYQVGKTMAETYISQGREA
;
A
#
# COMPACT_ATOMS: atom_id res chain seq x y z
N MET A 1 81.66 -29.29 15.97
CA MET A 1 81.95 -28.01 15.31
C MET A 1 80.80 -27.73 14.34
N PHE A 2 80.18 -26.56 14.47
CA PHE A 2 79.01 -26.06 13.74
C PHE A 2 79.20 -26.06 12.21
N ILE A 3 78.11 -26.06 11.42
CA ILE A 3 77.69 -24.97 10.51
C ILE A 3 76.46 -25.43 9.68
N ARG A 4 75.34 -24.71 9.83
CA ARG A 4 74.14 -24.74 8.95
C ARG A 4 74.46 -24.16 7.57
N LYS A 5 73.78 -24.61 6.50
CA LYS A 5 73.61 -23.79 5.30
C LYS A 5 72.33 -24.13 4.51
N ASP A 6 71.23 -23.58 5.03
CA ASP A 6 70.15 -22.85 4.36
C ASP A 6 69.75 -23.24 2.93
N SER A 7 68.55 -23.82 2.84
CA SER A 7 67.79 -24.06 1.61
C SER A 7 67.45 -22.73 0.89
N CYS A 8 67.85 -22.63 -0.38
CA CYS A 8 67.50 -21.52 -1.27
C CYS A 8 66.00 -21.58 -1.60
N MET A 9 65.19 -20.68 -1.02
CA MET A 9 63.86 -20.38 -1.54
C MET A 9 63.94 -19.23 -2.54
N PRO A 10 63.28 -19.32 -3.72
CA PRO A 10 63.26 -18.22 -4.67
C PRO A 10 62.54 -17.02 -4.07
N SER A 11 63.29 -15.98 -3.70
CA SER A 11 62.72 -14.73 -3.19
C SER A 11 61.98 -14.02 -4.33
N ILE A 12 60.65 -13.95 -4.23
CA ILE A 12 59.85 -13.16 -5.17
C ILE A 12 60.23 -11.69 -4.98
N SER A 13 60.87 -11.11 -5.99
CA SER A 13 61.34 -9.72 -5.94
C SER A 13 60.17 -8.74 -5.78
N PRO A 14 60.18 -7.82 -4.80
CA PRO A 14 59.05 -6.93 -4.49
C PRO A 14 58.68 -5.96 -5.63
N ARG A 15 59.55 -5.80 -6.64
CA ARG A 15 59.31 -4.97 -7.83
C ARG A 15 58.27 -5.56 -8.79
N ARG A 16 58.07 -6.88 -8.83
CA ARG A 16 57.11 -7.54 -9.75
C ARG A 16 55.69 -7.63 -9.19
N LEU A 17 55.52 -7.48 -7.87
CA LEU A 17 54.23 -7.59 -7.20
C LEU A 17 53.41 -6.29 -7.26
N ARG A 18 54.09 -5.13 -7.20
CA ARG A 18 53.48 -3.79 -7.29
C ARG A 18 52.61 -3.55 -8.53
N PRO A 19 53.07 -3.83 -9.78
CA PRO A 19 52.23 -3.61 -10.96
C PRO A 19 51.02 -4.56 -11.01
N LEU A 20 51.16 -5.77 -10.47
CA LEU A 20 50.09 -6.76 -10.36
C LEU A 20 48.99 -6.30 -9.37
N LEU A 21 49.39 -5.78 -8.21
CA LEU A 21 48.46 -5.21 -7.22
C LEU A 21 47.77 -3.94 -7.74
N ILE A 22 48.47 -3.10 -8.49
CA ILE A 22 47.89 -1.90 -9.12
C ILE A 22 46.86 -2.31 -10.19
N GLY A 23 47.19 -3.28 -11.05
CA GLY A 23 46.26 -3.81 -12.04
C GLY A 23 45.01 -4.43 -11.41
N PHE A 24 45.18 -5.22 -10.35
CA PHE A 24 44.05 -5.79 -9.61
C PHE A 24 43.16 -4.71 -8.99
N ASN A 25 43.75 -3.70 -8.32
CA ASN A 25 42.99 -2.59 -7.76
C ASN A 25 42.24 -1.82 -8.85
N LEU A 26 42.87 -1.53 -9.99
CA LEU A 26 42.22 -0.85 -11.11
C LEU A 26 41.01 -1.63 -11.62
N ILE A 27 41.14 -2.94 -11.81
CA ILE A 27 40.04 -3.79 -12.27
C ILE A 27 38.88 -3.78 -11.27
N VAL A 28 39.15 -3.92 -9.97
CA VAL A 28 38.13 -3.88 -8.92
C VAL A 28 37.45 -2.51 -8.88
N THR A 29 38.20 -1.41 -8.94
CA THR A 29 37.65 -0.06 -8.97
C THR A 29 36.76 0.17 -10.20
N THR A 30 37.19 -0.27 -11.38
CA THR A 30 36.39 -0.18 -12.61
C THR A 30 35.09 -1.00 -12.51
N LEU A 31 35.14 -2.19 -11.92
CA LEU A 31 33.95 -3.02 -11.73
C LEU A 31 32.95 -2.37 -10.77
N LEU A 32 33.43 -1.76 -9.67
CA LEU A 32 32.59 -1.03 -8.72
C LEU A 32 31.95 0.20 -9.37
N LEU A 33 32.68 0.93 -10.21
CA LEU A 33 32.14 2.07 -10.97
C LEU A 33 31.08 1.63 -11.98
N ALA A 34 31.31 0.53 -12.69
CA ALA A 34 30.33 -0.02 -13.62
C ALA A 34 29.05 -0.43 -12.89
N LEU A 35 29.16 -1.09 -11.73
CA LEU A 35 28.02 -1.43 -10.88
C LEU A 35 27.26 -0.17 -10.44
N ALA A 36 27.97 0.86 -9.96
CA ALA A 36 27.36 2.12 -9.54
C ALA A 36 26.58 2.80 -10.68
N VAL A 37 27.12 2.79 -11.90
CA VAL A 37 26.43 3.33 -13.07
C VAL A 37 25.16 2.51 -13.38
N ILE A 38 25.25 1.18 -13.40
CA ILE A 38 24.10 0.30 -13.63
C ILE A 38 23.02 0.54 -12.57
N THR A 39 23.39 0.70 -11.29
CA THR A 39 22.40 0.95 -10.23
C THR A 39 21.73 2.32 -10.38
N LEU A 40 22.47 3.36 -10.80
CA LEU A 40 21.89 4.68 -11.04
C LEU A 40 20.88 4.66 -12.21
N PHE A 41 21.19 3.93 -13.29
CA PHE A 41 20.25 3.75 -14.40
C PHE A 41 19.05 2.87 -14.01
N SER A 42 19.28 1.79 -13.26
CA SER A 42 18.22 0.89 -12.78
C SER A 42 17.24 1.60 -11.85
N LEU A 43 17.73 2.40 -10.90
CA LEU A 43 16.86 3.18 -9.99
C LEU A 43 15.99 4.19 -10.75
N ASN A 44 16.56 4.90 -11.73
CA ASN A 44 15.78 5.83 -12.55
C ASN A 44 14.71 5.11 -13.37
N HIS A 45 14.99 3.89 -13.84
CA HIS A 45 14.02 3.07 -14.57
C HIS A 45 12.92 2.53 -13.64
N ILE A 46 13.29 2.05 -12.46
CA ILE A 46 12.37 1.55 -11.44
C ILE A 46 11.43 2.66 -10.98
N ILE A 47 11.94 3.83 -10.56
CA ILE A 47 11.09 4.94 -10.09
C ILE A 47 10.07 5.37 -11.16
N ALA A 48 10.47 5.40 -12.43
CA ALA A 48 9.57 5.77 -13.53
C ALA A 48 8.49 4.72 -13.84
N SER A 49 8.72 3.43 -13.56
CA SER A 49 7.74 2.36 -13.71
C SER A 49 6.90 2.09 -12.45
N ASP A 50 7.44 2.42 -11.27
CA ASP A 50 6.91 2.05 -9.96
C ASP A 50 5.85 3.05 -9.47
N GLU A 51 5.93 4.31 -9.89
CA GLU A 51 4.90 5.32 -9.56
C GLU A 51 3.50 4.91 -10.03
N ALA A 52 3.37 4.29 -11.21
CA ALA A 52 2.06 3.91 -11.75
C ALA A 52 1.43 2.71 -11.00
N GLU A 53 2.20 1.69 -10.65
CA GLU A 53 1.70 0.51 -9.92
C GLU A 53 1.47 0.79 -8.44
N HIS A 54 2.34 1.56 -7.79
CA HIS A 54 2.17 1.93 -6.38
C HIS A 54 1.03 2.91 -6.17
N GLN A 55 0.84 3.89 -7.06
CA GLN A 55 -0.31 4.78 -6.97
C GLN A 55 -1.61 4.00 -7.12
N LEU A 56 -1.69 3.03 -8.05
CA LEU A 56 -2.89 2.21 -8.23
C LEU A 56 -3.22 1.40 -6.97
N THR A 57 -2.21 0.77 -6.36
CA THR A 57 -2.37 -0.02 -5.14
C THR A 57 -2.76 0.86 -3.95
N GLN A 58 -2.13 2.03 -3.81
CA GLN A 58 -2.42 2.96 -2.72
C GLN A 58 -3.81 3.59 -2.87
N THR A 59 -4.22 3.95 -4.09
CA THR A 59 -5.57 4.43 -4.38
C THR A 59 -6.61 3.35 -4.10
N LEU A 60 -6.37 2.11 -4.53
CA LEU A 60 -7.28 0.99 -4.25
C LEU A 60 -7.43 0.74 -2.74
N SER A 61 -6.31 0.70 -2.01
CA SER A 61 -6.32 0.54 -0.55
C SER A 61 -7.04 1.70 0.15
N GLY A 62 -6.86 2.93 -0.33
CA GLY A 62 -7.56 4.12 0.18
C GLY A 62 -9.06 4.01 -0.03
N ASN A 63 -9.48 3.67 -1.25
CA ASN A 63 -10.89 3.46 -1.59
C ASN A 63 -11.54 2.38 -0.73
N MET A 64 -10.86 1.25 -0.49
CA MET A 64 -11.36 0.22 0.43
C MET A 64 -11.51 0.73 1.87
N ALA A 65 -10.56 1.51 2.36
CA ALA A 65 -10.64 2.11 3.69
C ALA A 65 -11.80 3.12 3.79
N ASP A 66 -12.00 3.93 2.77
CA ASP A 66 -13.08 4.91 2.67
C ASP A 66 -14.45 4.22 2.57
N ALA A 67 -14.57 3.13 1.81
CA ALA A 67 -15.79 2.33 1.76
C ALA A 67 -16.15 1.80 3.16
N ARG A 68 -15.19 1.26 3.90
CA ARG A 68 -15.40 0.83 5.29
C ARG A 68 -15.79 2.00 6.19
N PHE A 69 -15.14 3.16 6.05
CA PHE A 69 -15.45 4.36 6.80
C PHE A 69 -16.91 4.79 6.58
N HIS A 70 -17.36 4.85 5.32
CA HIS A 70 -18.74 5.25 5.02
C HIS A 70 -19.77 4.29 5.61
N VAL A 71 -19.53 2.98 5.61
CA VAL A 71 -20.42 2.01 6.29
C VAL A 71 -20.56 2.33 7.78
N VAL A 72 -19.45 2.62 8.47
CA VAL A 72 -19.46 2.99 9.89
C VAL A 72 -20.22 4.29 10.12
N GLN A 73 -20.01 5.31 9.27
CA GLN A 73 -20.69 6.59 9.40
C GLN A 73 -22.21 6.46 9.21
N ILE A 74 -22.65 5.67 8.22
CA ILE A 74 -24.08 5.38 8.02
C ILE A 74 -24.69 4.81 9.31
N GLN A 75 -24.02 3.83 9.92
CA GLN A 75 -24.48 3.25 11.18
C GLN A 75 -24.52 4.27 12.31
N GLN A 76 -23.45 5.06 12.46
CA GLN A 76 -23.31 6.03 13.53
C GLN A 76 -24.43 7.06 13.48
N PHE A 77 -24.67 7.68 12.33
CA PHE A 77 -25.70 8.71 12.19
C PHE A 77 -27.10 8.16 12.39
N LEU A 78 -27.41 6.97 11.89
CA LEU A 78 -28.72 6.34 12.11
C LEU A 78 -28.91 5.92 13.57
N THR A 79 -27.85 5.44 14.23
CA THR A 79 -27.89 5.08 15.66
C THR A 79 -28.06 6.31 16.54
N ASP A 80 -27.32 7.38 16.24
CA ASP A 80 -27.45 8.65 16.96
C ASP A 80 -28.84 9.24 16.78
N ALA A 81 -29.38 9.26 15.54
CA ALA A 81 -30.75 9.66 15.26
C ALA A 81 -31.78 8.85 16.07
N SER A 82 -31.55 7.54 16.20
CA SER A 82 -32.39 6.65 17.03
C SER A 82 -32.33 7.02 18.51
N ALA A 83 -31.13 7.33 19.01
CA ALA A 83 -30.89 7.62 20.42
C ALA A 83 -31.38 9.03 20.82
N THR A 84 -31.13 10.03 19.99
CA THR A 84 -31.48 11.43 20.27
C THR A 84 -32.92 11.74 19.91
N GLY A 85 -33.46 11.07 18.89
CA GLY A 85 -34.72 11.43 18.26
C GLY A 85 -34.58 12.50 17.17
N ASP A 86 -33.35 12.92 16.88
CA ASP A 86 -33.04 13.93 15.88
C ASP A 86 -33.02 13.30 14.48
N ARG A 87 -33.77 13.89 13.54
CA ARG A 87 -33.85 13.41 12.16
C ARG A 87 -32.73 13.91 11.27
N ASP A 88 -31.90 14.86 11.72
CA ASP A 88 -30.81 15.39 10.90
C ASP A 88 -29.80 14.29 10.51
N GLY A 89 -29.58 13.29 11.38
CA GLY A 89 -28.71 12.14 11.10
C GLY A 89 -29.12 11.30 9.88
N PHE A 90 -30.37 11.36 9.42
CA PHE A 90 -30.77 10.65 8.19
C PHE A 90 -30.15 11.27 6.94
N LYS A 91 -29.97 12.60 6.94
CA LYS A 91 -29.34 13.31 5.82
C LYS A 91 -27.87 12.94 5.73
N ASP A 92 -27.15 13.00 6.85
CA ASP A 92 -25.73 12.66 6.90
C ASP A 92 -25.49 11.18 6.54
N ALA A 93 -26.36 10.28 7.02
CA ALA A 93 -26.32 8.87 6.62
C ALA A 93 -26.57 8.68 5.11
N ALA A 94 -27.46 9.48 4.50
CA ALA A 94 -27.71 9.42 3.06
C ALA A 94 -26.50 9.88 2.24
N GLU A 95 -25.82 10.94 2.68
CA GLU A 95 -24.60 11.45 2.04
C GLU A 95 -23.49 10.40 2.07
N HIS A 96 -23.26 9.76 3.22
CA HIS A 96 -22.29 8.67 3.33
C HIS A 96 -22.69 7.42 2.54
N TYR A 97 -23.98 7.10 2.45
CA TYR A 97 -24.46 6.02 1.59
C TYR A 97 -24.18 6.30 0.11
N ALA A 98 -24.43 7.52 -0.37
CA ALA A 98 -24.12 7.91 -1.74
C ALA A 98 -22.61 7.83 -2.02
N ALA A 99 -21.79 8.34 -1.09
CA ALA A 99 -20.33 8.27 -1.19
C ALA A 99 -19.81 6.83 -1.21
N LEU A 100 -20.38 5.93 -0.40
CA LEU A 100 -20.07 4.50 -0.43
C LEU A 100 -20.34 3.89 -1.81
N GLN A 101 -21.50 4.14 -2.41
CA GLN A 101 -21.85 3.60 -3.72
C GLN A 101 -20.90 4.10 -4.81
N GLN A 102 -20.54 5.38 -4.79
CA GLN A 102 -19.56 5.95 -5.71
C GLN A 102 -18.17 5.30 -5.51
N ASN A 103 -17.75 5.11 -4.27
CA ASN A 103 -16.45 4.51 -3.96
C ASN A 103 -16.39 3.05 -4.44
N LEU A 104 -17.44 2.26 -4.22
CA LEU A 104 -17.53 0.88 -4.72
C LEU A 104 -17.47 0.81 -6.26
N GLN A 105 -18.08 1.77 -6.96
CA GLN A 105 -17.95 1.86 -8.42
C GLN A 105 -16.51 2.18 -8.86
N GLN A 106 -15.80 3.05 -8.13
CA GLN A 106 -14.40 3.35 -8.39
C GLN A 106 -13.51 2.12 -8.15
N ILE A 107 -13.74 1.37 -7.07
CA ILE A 107 -13.04 0.10 -6.78
C ILE A 107 -13.26 -0.88 -7.94
N ALA A 108 -14.49 -1.08 -8.38
CA ALA A 108 -14.81 -1.97 -9.50
C ALA A 108 -14.16 -1.54 -10.82
N THR A 109 -13.96 -0.23 -11.04
CA THR A 109 -13.31 0.31 -12.24
C THR A 109 -11.78 0.13 -12.18
N ILE A 110 -11.18 0.38 -11.01
CA ILE A 110 -9.73 0.29 -10.79
C ILE A 110 -9.26 -1.16 -10.73
N ALA A 111 -10.05 -2.03 -10.10
CA ALA A 111 -9.76 -3.44 -9.90
C ALA A 111 -10.94 -4.30 -10.43
N PRO A 112 -10.98 -4.59 -11.74
CA PRO A 112 -12.06 -5.38 -12.35
C PRO A 112 -12.28 -6.75 -11.70
N ASP A 113 -11.22 -7.38 -11.17
CA ASP A 113 -11.29 -8.64 -10.44
C ASP A 113 -12.13 -8.54 -9.16
N LEU A 114 -12.28 -7.33 -8.60
CA LEU A 114 -13.09 -7.05 -7.42
C LEU A 114 -14.48 -6.46 -7.78
N ALA A 115 -14.82 -6.34 -9.06
CA ALA A 115 -16.06 -5.72 -9.48
C ALA A 115 -17.29 -6.48 -8.93
N GLN A 116 -17.29 -7.82 -9.02
CA GLN A 116 -18.39 -8.63 -8.52
C GLN A 116 -18.58 -8.46 -7.01
N ASP A 117 -17.48 -8.46 -6.24
CA ASP A 117 -17.54 -8.26 -4.79
C ASP A 117 -17.98 -6.84 -4.44
N SER A 118 -17.52 -5.84 -5.20
CA SER A 118 -17.91 -4.43 -5.02
C SER A 118 -19.41 -4.24 -5.28
N HIS A 119 -19.97 -4.88 -6.30
CA HIS A 119 -21.42 -4.90 -6.56
C HIS A 119 -22.20 -5.58 -5.42
N LYS A 120 -21.72 -6.73 -4.95
CA LYS A 120 -22.35 -7.46 -3.84
C LYS A 120 -22.35 -6.64 -2.55
N VAL A 121 -21.24 -5.96 -2.23
CA VAL A 121 -21.16 -5.03 -1.09
C VAL A 121 -22.12 -3.85 -1.30
N GLY A 122 -22.25 -3.36 -2.53
CA GLY A 122 -23.23 -2.33 -2.90
C GLY A 122 -24.65 -2.73 -2.52
N GLU A 123 -25.09 -3.93 -2.93
CA GLU A 123 -26.42 -4.48 -2.62
C GLU A 123 -26.62 -4.69 -1.10
N LEU A 124 -25.64 -5.28 -0.42
CA LEU A 124 -25.69 -5.50 1.02
C LEU A 124 -25.76 -4.18 1.80
N SER A 125 -25.01 -3.17 1.36
CA SER A 125 -25.04 -1.85 2.00
C SER A 125 -26.36 -1.11 1.78
N GLN A 126 -27.03 -1.33 0.64
CA GLN A 126 -28.39 -0.83 0.41
C GLN A 126 -29.37 -1.43 1.41
N GLN A 127 -29.33 -2.76 1.58
CA GLN A 127 -30.17 -3.44 2.56
C GLN A 127 -29.86 -2.94 3.99
N PHE A 128 -28.58 -2.86 4.34
CA PHE A 128 -28.13 -2.35 5.63
C PHE A 128 -28.66 -0.94 5.92
N TYR A 129 -28.53 -0.03 4.96
CA TYR A 129 -29.01 1.35 5.07
C TYR A 129 -30.53 1.42 5.28
N GLN A 130 -31.30 0.64 4.51
CA GLN A 130 -32.76 0.67 4.62
C GLN A 130 -33.27 0.06 5.94
N VAL A 131 -32.64 -1.00 6.42
CA VAL A 131 -32.94 -1.58 7.73
C VAL A 131 -32.62 -0.55 8.82
N GLY A 132 -31.43 0.05 8.79
CA GLY A 132 -31.04 1.08 9.76
C GLY A 132 -31.99 2.28 9.79
N LYS A 133 -32.43 2.76 8.62
CA LYS A 133 -33.44 3.83 8.54
C LYS A 133 -34.77 3.43 9.16
N THR A 134 -35.25 2.22 8.87
CA THR A 134 -36.51 1.71 9.40
C THR A 134 -36.45 1.61 10.92
N MET A 135 -35.32 1.12 11.46
CA MET A 135 -35.09 1.06 12.90
C MET A 135 -35.09 2.44 13.53
N ALA A 136 -34.32 3.39 12.96
CA ALA A 136 -34.27 4.75 13.49
C ALA A 136 -35.63 5.44 13.48
N GLU A 137 -36.40 5.30 12.38
CA GLU A 137 -37.74 5.86 12.30
C GLU A 137 -38.71 5.23 13.32
N THR A 138 -38.55 3.92 13.58
CA THR A 138 -39.34 3.22 14.60
C THR A 138 -39.03 3.77 16.00
N TYR A 139 -37.74 3.93 16.34
CA TYR A 139 -37.33 4.51 17.63
C TYR A 139 -37.82 5.95 17.82
N ILE A 140 -37.80 6.75 16.76
CA ILE A 140 -38.30 8.13 16.77
C ILE A 140 -39.82 8.18 16.95
N SER A 141 -40.56 7.29 16.28
CA SER A 141 -42.03 7.35 16.24
C SER A 141 -42.72 6.60 17.38
N GLN A 142 -42.18 5.47 17.83
CA GLN A 142 -42.80 4.59 18.82
C GLN A 142 -42.16 4.72 20.21
N GLY A 143 -41.06 5.46 20.33
CA GLY A 143 -40.34 5.69 21.58
C GLY A 143 -39.19 4.71 21.80
N ARG A 144 -38.28 5.09 22.71
CA ARG A 144 -36.99 4.39 22.95
C ARG A 144 -37.11 3.05 23.71
N GLU A 145 -38.33 2.57 23.97
CA GLU A 145 -38.59 1.29 24.65
C GLU A 145 -39.03 0.16 23.69
N ALA A 146 -39.08 0.43 22.38
CA ALA A 146 -39.39 -0.54 21.34
C ALA A 146 -38.23 -1.50 21.03
#